data_AF-A0A9P6QPK4-F1
#
_entry.id   AF-A0A9P6QPK4-F1
#
_cell.length_a   1.000
_cell.length_b   1.000
_cell.length_c   1.000
_cell.angle_alpha   90.00
_cell.angle_beta   90.00
_cell.angle_gamma   90.00
#
_symmetry.space_group_name_H-M   'P 1'
#
loop_
_entity.id
_entity.type
_entity.pdbx_description
1 polymer ?
#
loop_
_entity_poly.entity_id
_entity_poly.type
_entity_poly.pdbx_seq_one_letter_code
_entity_poly.pdbx_strand_id
1 'polypeptide(L)'
;MVHLFHNKTVPAQLYHDAEPPHSMFQLKAAIAGWTGLMRTTGSQEISMADFLDAHINKNSEQNGKPVPPFFFPEEHLSGPDIVFVVRFSGLAPEDTLTSNSTPSPDSASSEVLCPVLVQLKLCEKLSQYEVIKARSTVQPGKVKGHGVELSQFCQPHGHYISLIVNYPAEIADYFMDKPLKEHKDGLTEIALTIDNSSIDDLLSEKHVRALRRMKLLAAEMADTTKKVKRRRDDAYSKLH
;
A
#
# COMPACT_ATOMS: atom_id res chain seq x y z
N MET A 1 -1.41 -15.96 9.52
CA MET A 1 -0.19 -15.49 8.83
C MET A 1 -0.63 -14.94 7.48
N VAL A 2 -0.51 -13.64 7.27
CA VAL A 2 -0.91 -13.01 6.00
C VAL A 2 0.29 -12.27 5.46
N HIS A 3 0.91 -12.89 4.46
CA HIS A 3 2.06 -12.37 3.75
C HIS A 3 1.54 -11.71 2.48
N LEU A 4 1.13 -10.45 2.59
CA LEU A 4 0.94 -9.62 1.41
C LEU A 4 2.34 -9.42 0.81
N PHE A 5 2.64 -10.10 -0.30
CA PHE A 5 3.86 -9.97 -1.10
C PHE A 5 5.20 -10.46 -0.50
N HIS A 6 5.26 -11.01 0.72
CA HIS A 6 6.51 -11.57 1.24
C HIS A 6 6.91 -12.85 0.48
N ASN A 7 8.11 -12.86 -0.11
CA ASN A 7 8.64 -13.95 -0.94
C ASN A 7 7.76 -14.31 -2.16
N LYS A 8 6.89 -13.41 -2.61
CA LYS A 8 6.13 -13.58 -3.85
C LYS A 8 6.65 -12.61 -4.91
N THR A 9 7.12 -13.14 -6.03
CA THR A 9 7.33 -12.36 -7.25
C THR A 9 5.97 -11.95 -7.79
N VAL A 10 5.77 -10.68 -8.15
CA VAL A 10 4.51 -10.25 -8.76
C VAL A 10 4.39 -10.94 -10.12
N PRO A 11 3.35 -11.75 -10.37
CA PRO A 11 3.29 -12.54 -11.58
C PRO A 11 3.23 -11.69 -12.84
N ALA A 12 4.01 -12.10 -13.84
CA ALA A 12 4.08 -11.46 -15.15
C ALA A 12 2.71 -11.35 -15.85
N GLN A 13 1.77 -12.19 -15.44
CA GLN A 13 0.41 -12.32 -15.99
C GLN A 13 -0.54 -11.21 -15.55
N LEU A 14 -0.19 -10.44 -14.50
CA LEU A 14 -0.93 -9.25 -14.10
C LEU A 14 -0.67 -8.06 -15.03
N TYR A 15 0.13 -8.28 -16.06
CA TYR A 15 0.61 -7.28 -16.99
C TYR A 15 0.00 -7.58 -18.35
N HIS A 16 -0.95 -6.75 -18.75
CA HIS A 16 -1.53 -6.82 -20.09
C HIS A 16 -0.38 -6.55 -21.09
N ASP A 17 -0.11 -7.51 -21.98
CA ASP A 17 0.85 -7.46 -23.10
C ASP A 17 2.30 -7.95 -22.90
N ALA A 18 2.57 -8.82 -21.91
CA ALA A 18 3.85 -9.56 -21.81
C ALA A 18 5.13 -8.70 -21.66
N GLU A 19 5.01 -7.38 -21.58
CA GLU A 19 6.07 -6.50 -21.12
C GLU A 19 5.97 -6.37 -19.59
N PRO A 20 7.01 -6.75 -18.83
CA PRO A 20 7.01 -6.54 -17.39
C PRO A 20 6.87 -5.03 -17.14
N PRO A 21 5.88 -4.58 -16.36
CA PRO A 21 5.72 -3.18 -16.05
C PRO A 21 6.90 -2.90 -15.17
N HIS A 22 7.89 -2.20 -15.69
CA HIS A 22 8.97 -1.71 -14.87
C HIS A 22 9.92 -2.81 -14.32
N SER A 23 11.22 -2.64 -14.56
CA SER A 23 12.28 -3.51 -14.04
C SER A 23 12.20 -3.75 -12.52
N MET A 24 11.53 -2.86 -11.78
CA MET A 24 11.35 -2.96 -10.33
C MET A 24 10.62 -4.25 -9.88
N PHE A 25 9.70 -4.80 -10.67
CA PHE A 25 8.97 -6.02 -10.28
C PHE A 25 9.77 -7.30 -10.49
N GLN A 26 10.94 -7.22 -11.14
CA GLN A 26 11.91 -8.31 -11.20
C GLN A 26 12.70 -8.45 -9.89
N LEU A 27 12.60 -7.45 -9.00
CA LEU A 27 13.32 -7.40 -7.73
C LEU A 27 12.52 -8.11 -6.63
N LYS A 28 13.21 -8.50 -5.55
CA LYS A 28 12.55 -9.05 -4.36
C LYS A 28 11.76 -7.95 -3.65
N ALA A 29 10.49 -8.20 -3.38
CA ALA A 29 9.60 -7.27 -2.69
C ALA A 29 9.35 -7.68 -1.22
N ALA A 30 9.32 -6.71 -0.31
CA ALA A 30 8.93 -6.88 1.08
C ALA A 30 8.16 -5.66 1.59
N ILE A 31 7.24 -5.83 2.54
CA ILE A 31 6.56 -4.69 3.18
C ILE A 31 7.51 -4.05 4.19
N ALA A 32 7.68 -2.73 4.12
CA ALA A 32 8.51 -1.97 5.06
C ALA A 32 7.94 -2.03 6.49
N GLY A 33 8.82 -2.09 7.50
CA GLY A 33 8.42 -2.17 8.91
C GLY A 33 7.81 -3.51 9.35
N TRP A 34 7.79 -4.52 8.47
CA TRP A 34 7.28 -5.84 8.80
C TRP A 34 8.28 -6.63 9.68
N THR A 35 7.98 -6.71 10.99
CA THR A 35 8.80 -7.45 11.97
C THR A 35 8.12 -8.73 12.50
N GLY A 36 7.08 -9.21 11.82
CA GLY A 36 6.34 -10.43 12.22
C GLY A 36 5.34 -10.24 13.35
N LEU A 37 5.37 -9.10 14.07
CA LEU A 37 4.30 -8.69 14.97
C LEU A 37 3.25 -7.85 14.24
N MET A 38 2.00 -8.32 14.25
CA MET A 38 0.83 -7.56 13.79
C MET A 38 0.54 -6.42 14.77
N ARG A 39 1.20 -5.28 14.58
CA ARG A 39 0.72 -4.00 15.09
C ARG A 39 0.15 -3.23 13.90
N THR A 40 -0.89 -2.45 14.13
CA THR A 40 -1.51 -1.55 13.15
C THR A 40 -1.55 -0.16 13.75
N THR A 41 -1.26 0.89 12.99
CA THR A 41 -1.50 2.28 13.40
C THR A 41 -2.72 2.80 12.66
N GLY A 42 -3.69 3.30 13.40
CA GLY A 42 -4.78 4.10 12.82
C GLY A 42 -4.36 5.56 12.62
N SER A 43 -5.13 6.29 11.81
CA SER A 43 -4.97 7.75 11.59
C SER A 43 -4.95 8.61 12.86
N GLN A 44 -5.41 8.06 13.98
CA GLN A 44 -5.48 8.75 15.27
C GLN A 44 -4.14 8.81 16.00
N GLU A 45 -3.16 7.99 15.60
CA GLU A 45 -1.83 7.91 16.25
C GLU A 45 -0.74 8.62 15.45
N ILE A 46 -0.88 8.65 14.12
CA ILE A 46 0.09 9.20 13.18
C ILE A 46 -0.66 9.72 11.95
N SER A 47 -0.19 10.80 11.32
CA SER A 47 -0.76 11.25 10.04
C SER A 47 -0.32 10.33 8.89
N MET A 48 -1.04 10.34 7.77
CA MET A 48 -0.61 9.56 6.59
C MET A 48 0.77 10.03 6.08
N ALA A 49 1.05 11.35 6.14
CA ALA A 49 2.33 11.90 5.75
C ALA A 49 3.47 11.41 6.65
N ASP A 50 3.25 11.44 7.97
CA ASP A 50 4.22 10.94 8.95
C ASP A 50 4.46 9.43 8.81
N PHE A 51 3.41 8.66 8.49
CA PHE A 51 3.52 7.23 8.22
C PHE A 51 4.40 6.96 7.00
N LEU A 52 4.14 7.64 5.88
CA LEU A 52 4.94 7.50 4.66
C LEU A 52 6.39 7.93 4.91
N ASP A 53 6.59 9.07 5.57
CA ASP A 53 7.92 9.57 5.93
C ASP A 53 8.69 8.60 6.83
N ALA A 54 8.02 7.99 7.82
CA ALA A 54 8.64 7.01 8.68
C ALA A 54 9.19 5.82 7.88
N HIS A 55 8.38 5.25 6.98
CA HIS A 55 8.78 4.08 6.19
C HIS A 55 9.77 4.41 5.06
N ILE A 56 9.70 5.60 4.47
CA ILE A 56 10.54 5.98 3.33
C ILE A 56 11.87 6.58 3.78
N ASN A 57 11.86 7.47 4.77
CA ASN A 57 13.01 8.27 5.13
C ASN A 57 13.63 7.91 6.49
N LYS A 58 12.89 7.19 7.35
CA LYS A 58 13.29 6.94 8.76
C LYS A 58 13.33 5.46 9.12
N ASN A 59 13.54 4.59 8.14
CA ASN A 59 13.68 3.13 8.34
C ASN A 59 12.54 2.50 9.17
N SER A 60 11.30 2.95 8.93
CA SER A 60 10.10 2.51 9.65
C SER A 60 10.07 2.89 11.13
N GLU A 61 10.68 4.01 11.51
CA GLU A 61 10.65 4.55 12.87
C GLU A 61 10.13 6.00 12.92
N GLN A 62 9.46 6.35 14.02
CA GLN A 62 9.08 7.71 14.34
C GLN A 62 9.37 7.98 15.82
N ASN A 63 10.16 9.01 16.11
CA ASN A 63 10.58 9.37 17.47
C ASN A 63 11.21 8.19 18.25
N GLY A 64 12.02 7.38 17.56
CA GLY A 64 12.68 6.19 18.14
C GLY A 64 11.73 5.02 18.44
N LYS A 65 10.49 5.05 17.95
CA LYS A 65 9.52 3.96 18.07
C LYS A 65 9.24 3.34 16.71
N PRO A 66 9.09 2.01 16.63
CA PRO A 66 8.74 1.34 15.38
C PRO A 66 7.33 1.73 14.93
N VAL A 67 7.20 2.08 13.65
CA VAL A 67 5.92 2.31 12.98
C VAL A 67 5.45 1.00 12.35
N PRO A 68 4.21 0.56 12.62
CA PRO A 68 3.69 -0.68 12.07
C PRO A 68 3.49 -0.60 10.56
N PRO A 69 3.43 -1.74 9.86
CA PRO A 69 3.49 -1.80 8.40
C PRO A 69 2.24 -1.31 7.66
N PHE A 70 1.13 -1.05 8.35
CA PHE A 70 -0.14 -0.67 7.74
C PHE A 70 -0.73 0.57 8.38
N PHE A 71 -1.21 1.47 7.53
CA PHE A 71 -1.95 2.66 7.89
C PHE A 71 -3.39 2.56 7.40
N PHE A 72 -4.35 2.93 8.26
CA PHE A 72 -5.78 2.96 7.95
C PHE A 72 -6.25 4.42 7.97
N PRO A 73 -6.54 5.02 6.79
CA PRO A 73 -6.97 6.41 6.69
C PRO A 73 -8.37 6.66 7.27
N GLU A 74 -8.70 7.92 7.48
CA GLU A 74 -10.01 8.29 8.04
C GLU A 74 -11.14 8.10 7.01
N GLU A 75 -12.17 7.32 7.38
CA GLU A 75 -13.27 6.93 6.50
C GLU A 75 -14.07 8.12 5.89
N HIS A 76 -14.02 9.29 6.52
CA HIS A 76 -14.78 10.46 6.05
C HIS A 76 -14.07 11.24 4.94
N LEU A 77 -12.80 10.95 4.69
CA LEU A 77 -12.04 11.49 3.57
C LEU A 77 -12.07 10.46 2.44
N SER A 78 -12.40 10.90 1.21
CA SER A 78 -12.23 10.07 0.03
C SER A 78 -10.76 9.67 -0.09
N GLY A 79 -10.46 8.38 -0.27
CA GLY A 79 -9.08 7.90 -0.22
C GLY A 79 -8.95 6.39 -0.25
N PRO A 80 -7.71 5.87 -0.08
CA PRO A 80 -7.48 4.45 0.11
C PRO A 80 -8.08 3.94 1.42
N ASP A 81 -8.39 2.65 1.46
CA ASP A 81 -8.76 1.95 2.69
C ASP A 81 -7.54 1.56 3.53
N ILE A 82 -6.41 1.29 2.88
CA ILE A 82 -5.15 0.87 3.51
C ILE A 82 -3.99 1.49 2.75
N VAL A 83 -2.98 1.94 3.48
CA VAL A 83 -1.70 2.40 2.92
C VAL A 83 -0.55 1.59 3.52
N PHE A 84 0.40 1.18 2.70
CA PHE A 84 1.68 0.60 3.13
C PHE A 84 2.79 0.92 2.13
N VAL A 85 4.04 0.60 2.48
CA VAL A 85 5.19 0.81 1.60
C VAL A 85 5.83 -0.54 1.27
N VAL A 86 6.11 -0.76 -0.01
CA VAL A 86 6.88 -1.91 -0.49
C VAL A 86 8.31 -1.51 -0.76
N ARG A 87 9.23 -2.33 -0.25
CA ARG A 87 10.66 -2.31 -0.49
C ARG A 87 10.99 -3.33 -1.57
N PHE A 88 11.48 -2.85 -2.71
CA PHE A 88 12.05 -3.67 -3.77
C PHE A 88 13.58 -3.66 -3.64
N SER A 89 14.20 -4.84 -3.62
CA SER A 89 15.64 -5.02 -3.47
C SER A 89 16.19 -5.92 -4.56
N GLY A 90 17.17 -5.40 -5.31
CA GLY A 90 17.97 -6.20 -6.22
C GLY A 90 19.02 -6.95 -5.42
N LEU A 91 18.85 -8.24 -5.23
CA LEU A 91 20.00 -9.09 -4.98
C LEU A 91 20.70 -9.23 -6.32
N ALA A 92 21.99 -8.90 -6.38
CA ALA A 92 22.84 -9.47 -7.41
C ALA A 92 22.58 -10.99 -7.41
N PRO A 93 22.41 -11.64 -8.58
CA PRO A 93 22.25 -13.08 -8.63
C PRO A 93 23.41 -13.71 -7.85
N GLU A 94 23.12 -14.53 -6.84
CA GLU A 94 24.12 -15.39 -6.19
C GLU A 94 24.55 -16.52 -7.12
N ASP A 95 25.04 -16.17 -8.32
CA ASP A 95 25.67 -17.07 -9.26
C ASP A 95 26.90 -16.37 -9.83
N THR A 96 27.95 -16.32 -9.03
CA THR A 96 29.33 -16.53 -9.48
C THR A 96 30.21 -16.68 -8.25
N LEU A 97 30.31 -17.92 -7.77
CA LEU A 97 31.47 -18.40 -7.05
C LEU A 97 32.72 -18.23 -7.92
N THR A 98 33.27 -17.02 -8.01
CA THR A 98 34.69 -16.80 -8.28
C THR A 98 35.10 -15.36 -7.98
N SER A 99 36.17 -15.27 -7.20
CA SER A 99 37.13 -14.16 -7.06
C SER A 99 36.93 -13.20 -5.87
N ASN A 100 38.01 -13.17 -5.08
CA ASN A 100 38.25 -12.34 -3.91
C ASN A 100 38.40 -10.86 -4.29
N SER A 101 37.30 -10.19 -4.59
CA SER A 101 37.26 -8.73 -4.65
C SER A 101 36.46 -8.19 -3.48
N THR A 102 37.14 -7.50 -2.57
CA THR A 102 36.56 -6.71 -1.49
C THR A 102 35.45 -5.82 -2.07
N PRO A 103 34.20 -5.91 -1.60
CA PRO A 103 33.12 -5.09 -2.13
C PRO A 103 33.42 -3.61 -1.88
N SER A 104 33.39 -2.82 -2.96
CA SER A 104 33.50 -1.37 -2.89
C SER A 104 32.26 -0.79 -2.21
N PRO A 105 32.39 0.19 -1.29
CA PRO A 105 31.25 0.81 -0.59
C PRO A 105 30.26 1.55 -1.51
N ASP A 106 30.59 1.74 -2.80
CA ASP A 106 29.77 2.46 -3.77
C ASP A 106 28.79 1.57 -4.56
N SER A 107 28.74 0.26 -4.28
CA SER A 107 27.74 -0.64 -4.86
C SER A 107 26.45 -0.59 -4.03
N ALA A 108 25.82 0.58 -3.98
CA ALA A 108 24.50 0.72 -3.36
C ALA A 108 23.53 -0.20 -4.11
N SER A 109 23.11 -1.29 -3.46
CA SER A 109 21.96 -2.06 -3.90
C SER A 109 20.81 -1.09 -4.13
N SER A 110 20.33 -0.95 -5.37
CA SER A 110 19.29 0.01 -5.71
C SER A 110 17.97 -0.44 -5.07
N GLU A 111 17.75 -0.02 -3.83
CA GLU A 111 16.50 -0.23 -3.13
C GLU A 111 15.48 0.77 -3.67
N VAL A 112 14.31 0.27 -4.07
CA VAL A 112 13.19 1.11 -4.50
C VAL A 112 12.09 0.98 -3.46
N LEU A 113 11.76 2.10 -2.81
CA LEU A 113 10.61 2.20 -1.92
C LEU A 113 9.42 2.75 -2.70
N CYS A 114 8.27 2.10 -2.57
CA CYS A 114 7.07 2.45 -3.33
C CYS A 114 5.83 2.46 -2.43
N PRO A 115 5.13 3.61 -2.31
CA PRO A 115 3.84 3.65 -1.65
C PRO A 115 2.81 2.77 -2.36
N VAL A 116 2.01 2.04 -1.59
CA VAL A 116 0.89 1.23 -2.07
C VAL A 116 -0.40 1.73 -1.43
N LEU A 117 -1.33 2.14 -2.28
CA LEU A 117 -2.64 2.66 -1.91
C LEU A 117 -3.69 1.59 -2.28
N VAL A 118 -4.36 1.04 -1.27
CA VAL A 118 -5.28 -0.07 -1.46
C VAL A 118 -6.73 0.39 -1.35
N GLN A 119 -7.56 0.00 -2.32
CA GLN A 119 -9.00 0.08 -2.22
C GLN A 119 -9.59 -1.34 -2.10
N LEU A 120 -10.29 -1.60 -1.00
CA LEU A 120 -11.00 -2.84 -0.73
C LEU A 120 -12.45 -2.72 -1.23
N LYS A 121 -12.82 -3.55 -2.19
CA LYS A 121 -14.17 -3.67 -2.75
C LYS A 121 -14.69 -5.07 -2.54
N LEU A 122 -14.75 -5.51 -1.28
CA LEU A 122 -14.98 -6.91 -0.96
C LEU A 122 -16.42 -7.34 -1.25
N CYS A 123 -16.58 -8.50 -1.89
CA CYS A 123 -17.88 -9.11 -2.20
C CYS A 123 -18.80 -8.25 -3.10
N GLU A 124 -18.29 -7.24 -3.79
CA GLU A 124 -19.06 -6.37 -4.69
C GLU A 124 -18.89 -6.84 -6.14
N LYS A 125 -19.98 -7.10 -6.86
CA LYS A 125 -19.88 -7.22 -8.31
C LYS A 125 -19.62 -5.83 -8.86
N LEU A 126 -18.41 -5.59 -9.36
CA LEU A 126 -18.04 -4.30 -9.91
C LEU A 126 -18.22 -4.30 -11.42
N SER A 127 -18.91 -3.29 -11.91
CA SER A 127 -18.82 -2.83 -13.29
C SER A 127 -17.49 -2.10 -13.53
N GLN A 128 -17.11 -1.95 -14.79
CA GLN A 128 -15.94 -1.15 -15.19
C GLN A 128 -15.99 0.28 -14.61
N TYR A 129 -17.16 0.91 -14.60
CA TYR A 129 -17.36 2.23 -14.02
C TYR A 129 -17.05 2.26 -12.52
N GLU A 130 -17.45 1.22 -11.78
CA GLU A 130 -17.17 1.13 -10.34
C GLU A 130 -15.69 0.90 -10.06
N VAL A 131 -14.99 0.14 -10.91
CA VAL A 131 -13.53 0.00 -10.82
C VAL A 131 -12.82 1.33 -11.09
N ILE A 132 -13.22 2.07 -12.12
CA ILE A 132 -12.68 3.42 -12.41
C ILE A 132 -12.93 4.36 -11.23
N LYS A 133 -14.13 4.34 -10.67
CA LYS A 133 -14.49 5.15 -9.49
C LYS A 133 -13.66 4.75 -8.28
N ALA A 134 -13.49 3.44 -8.03
CA ALA A 134 -12.64 2.91 -6.96
C ALA A 134 -11.17 3.31 -7.15
N ARG A 135 -10.66 3.36 -8.38
CA ARG A 135 -9.30 3.81 -8.68
C ARG A 135 -9.14 5.32 -8.49
N SER A 136 -10.18 6.09 -8.78
CA SER A 136 -10.12 7.55 -8.67
C SER A 136 -9.87 8.05 -7.24
N THR A 137 -10.21 7.26 -6.22
CA THR A 137 -10.01 7.62 -4.80
C THR A 137 -8.56 7.58 -4.37
N VAL A 138 -7.71 6.82 -5.07
CA VAL A 138 -6.28 6.68 -4.77
C VAL A 138 -5.38 7.52 -5.66
N GLN A 139 -5.96 8.36 -6.54
CA GLN A 139 -5.20 9.29 -7.35
C GLN A 139 -4.58 10.42 -6.51
N PRO A 140 -3.46 11.03 -6.96
CA PRO A 140 -2.73 12.02 -6.17
C PRO A 140 -3.60 13.19 -5.69
N GLY A 141 -4.51 13.68 -6.53
CA GLY A 141 -5.44 14.76 -6.17
C GLY A 141 -6.40 14.41 -5.03
N LYS A 142 -6.79 13.14 -4.87
CA LYS A 142 -7.64 12.68 -3.75
C LYS A 142 -6.81 12.40 -2.50
N VAL A 143 -5.64 11.82 -2.67
CA VAL A 143 -4.69 11.57 -1.56
C VAL A 143 -4.22 12.88 -0.91
N LYS A 144 -4.13 13.98 -1.68
CA LYS A 144 -3.88 15.32 -1.13
C LYS A 144 -4.90 15.76 -0.08
N GLY A 145 -6.13 15.25 -0.12
CA GLY A 145 -7.14 15.45 0.91
C GLY A 145 -6.75 14.90 2.28
N HIS A 146 -5.80 13.96 2.34
CA HIS A 146 -5.21 13.40 3.56
C HIS A 146 -3.95 14.17 4.02
N GLY A 147 -3.68 15.35 3.46
CA GLY A 147 -2.49 16.15 3.79
C GLY A 147 -1.19 15.59 3.21
N VAL A 148 -1.27 14.72 2.20
CA VAL A 148 -0.12 14.04 1.60
C VAL A 148 0.12 14.52 0.18
N GLU A 149 1.34 14.96 -0.12
CA GLU A 149 1.80 15.18 -1.48
C GLU A 149 2.63 13.97 -1.93
N LEU A 150 2.01 13.04 -2.68
CA LEU A 150 2.65 11.76 -3.04
C LEU A 150 3.98 11.92 -3.79
N SER A 151 4.16 12.99 -4.56
CA SER A 151 5.39 13.27 -5.32
C SER A 151 6.62 13.37 -4.41
N GLN A 152 6.46 13.78 -3.15
CA GLN A 152 7.53 13.84 -2.15
C GLN A 152 7.98 12.45 -1.68
N PHE A 153 7.08 11.46 -1.77
CA PHE A 153 7.27 10.10 -1.25
C PHE A 153 7.57 9.07 -2.35
N CYS A 154 7.51 9.47 -3.62
CA CYS A 154 7.78 8.57 -4.74
C CYS A 154 9.17 8.79 -5.36
N GLN A 155 10.00 9.70 -4.82
CA GLN A 155 11.33 9.97 -5.34
C GLN A 155 12.31 8.80 -5.10
N PRO A 156 13.33 8.62 -5.97
CA PRO A 156 13.59 9.35 -7.22
C PRO A 156 12.80 8.81 -8.43
N HIS A 157 12.07 7.72 -8.28
CA HIS A 157 11.53 6.97 -9.43
C HIS A 157 10.16 7.48 -9.90
N GLY A 158 9.43 8.21 -9.05
CA GLY A 158 8.13 8.78 -9.35
C GLY A 158 6.98 7.77 -9.38
N HIS A 159 7.12 6.56 -8.83
CA HIS A 159 6.08 5.52 -8.90
C HIS A 159 5.32 5.31 -7.59
N TYR A 160 4.02 5.05 -7.72
CA TYR A 160 3.19 4.48 -6.65
C TYR A 160 2.30 3.36 -7.19
N ILE A 161 1.90 2.42 -6.33
CA ILE A 161 1.02 1.32 -6.69
C ILE A 161 -0.41 1.64 -6.23
N SER A 162 -1.35 1.52 -7.16
CA SER A 162 -2.80 1.64 -6.96
C SER A 162 -3.40 0.24 -7.01
N LEU A 163 -3.74 -0.31 -5.85
CA LEU A 163 -4.18 -1.71 -5.72
C LEU A 163 -5.67 -1.79 -5.40
N ILE A 164 -6.44 -2.44 -6.27
CA ILE A 164 -7.85 -2.76 -6.00
C ILE A 164 -7.96 -4.24 -5.63
N VAL A 165 -8.61 -4.53 -4.50
CA VAL A 165 -8.91 -5.92 -4.08
C VAL A 165 -10.42 -6.11 -4.10
N ASN A 166 -10.91 -6.83 -5.10
CA ASN A 166 -12.30 -7.20 -5.30
C ASN A 166 -12.48 -8.73 -5.21
N TYR A 167 -12.39 -9.30 -4.01
CA TYR A 167 -12.55 -10.74 -3.79
C TYR A 167 -13.65 -11.02 -2.75
N PRO A 168 -14.46 -12.09 -2.87
CA PRO A 168 -14.43 -13.19 -3.86
C PRO A 168 -15.24 -12.92 -5.13
N ALA A 169 -15.58 -11.66 -5.43
CA ALA A 169 -16.30 -11.34 -6.64
C ALA A 169 -15.37 -11.34 -7.87
N GLU A 170 -15.97 -11.42 -9.06
CA GLU A 170 -15.30 -11.18 -10.33
C GLU A 170 -15.69 -9.80 -10.84
N ILE A 171 -14.79 -9.17 -11.59
CA ILE A 171 -15.11 -7.92 -12.28
C ILE A 171 -15.68 -8.28 -13.65
N ALA A 172 -16.89 -7.82 -13.92
CA ALA A 172 -17.52 -8.04 -15.22
C ALA A 172 -16.85 -7.15 -16.29
N ASP A 173 -16.58 -7.72 -17.46
CA ASP A 173 -16.16 -6.99 -18.68
C ASP A 173 -14.96 -6.05 -18.48
N TYR A 174 -13.96 -6.52 -17.73
CA TYR A 174 -12.79 -5.70 -17.44
C TYR A 174 -11.82 -5.66 -18.64
N PHE A 175 -11.90 -4.59 -19.43
CA PHE A 175 -10.76 -4.16 -20.24
C PHE A 175 -9.75 -3.52 -19.30
N MET A 176 -8.59 -4.16 -19.14
CA MET A 176 -7.45 -3.59 -18.41
C MET A 176 -7.09 -2.24 -19.05
N ASP A 177 -7.42 -1.15 -18.37
CA ASP A 177 -6.76 0.13 -18.59
C ASP A 177 -5.24 -0.10 -18.53
N LYS A 178 -4.46 0.64 -19.32
CA LYS A 178 -3.00 0.53 -19.32
C LYS A 178 -2.47 0.51 -17.87
N PRO A 179 -1.65 -0.48 -17.49
CA PRO A 179 -1.21 -0.68 -16.11
C PRO A 179 -0.33 0.48 -15.61
N LEU A 180 0.23 1.27 -16.52
CA LEU A 180 0.99 2.48 -16.24
C LEU A 180 0.20 3.71 -16.67
N LYS A 181 -0.03 4.64 -15.73
CA LYS A 181 -0.65 5.94 -16.02
C LYS A 181 0.22 7.06 -15.48
N GLU A 182 0.73 7.88 -16.39
CA GLU A 182 1.44 9.11 -16.04
C GLU A 182 0.45 10.20 -15.65
N HIS A 183 0.70 10.83 -14.50
CA HIS A 183 -0.03 11.96 -13.97
C HIS A 183 0.73 13.25 -14.27
N LYS A 184 0.02 14.38 -14.30
CA LYS A 184 0.57 15.70 -14.68
C LYS A 184 1.68 16.21 -13.74
N ASP A 185 1.77 15.64 -12.55
CA ASP A 185 2.76 15.94 -11.51
C ASP A 185 4.04 15.09 -11.63
N GLY A 186 4.20 14.33 -12.72
CA GLY A 186 5.36 13.47 -12.95
C GLY A 186 5.30 12.15 -12.20
N LEU A 187 4.18 11.85 -11.53
CA LEU A 187 3.94 10.56 -10.91
C LEU A 187 3.45 9.55 -11.94
N THR A 188 3.94 8.33 -11.85
CA THR A 188 3.43 7.19 -12.60
C THR A 188 2.70 6.25 -11.66
N GLU A 189 1.41 6.04 -11.91
CA GLU A 189 0.59 5.04 -11.25
C GLU A 189 0.83 3.68 -11.86
N ILE A 190 1.16 2.70 -11.02
CA ILE A 190 1.12 1.28 -11.36
C ILE A 190 -0.20 0.71 -10.86
N ALA A 191 -1.13 0.53 -11.78
CA ALA A 191 -2.49 0.10 -11.49
C ALA A 191 -2.60 -1.43 -11.47
N LEU A 192 -2.94 -1.99 -10.31
CA LEU A 192 -3.14 -3.41 -10.10
C LEU A 192 -4.57 -3.68 -9.63
N THR A 193 -5.14 -4.78 -10.11
CA THR A 193 -6.46 -5.26 -9.67
C THR A 193 -6.36 -6.73 -9.36
N ILE A 194 -6.90 -7.13 -8.21
CA ILE A 194 -7.01 -8.51 -7.76
C ILE A 194 -8.48 -8.83 -7.58
N ASP A 195 -8.92 -9.91 -8.20
CA ASP A 195 -10.28 -10.43 -8.08
C ASP A 195 -10.26 -11.95 -7.94
N ASN A 196 -11.43 -12.61 -8.02
CA ASN A 196 -11.51 -14.07 -7.92
C ASN A 196 -10.66 -14.81 -8.97
N SER A 197 -10.43 -14.23 -10.14
CA SER A 197 -9.67 -14.87 -11.22
C SER A 197 -8.14 -14.78 -11.05
N SER A 198 -7.68 -13.79 -10.29
CA SER A 198 -6.26 -13.41 -10.13
C SER A 198 -5.79 -13.48 -8.67
N ILE A 199 -6.62 -14.03 -7.77
CA ILE A 199 -6.36 -13.98 -6.33
C ILE A 199 -5.08 -14.73 -5.94
N ASP A 200 -4.85 -15.89 -6.55
CA ASP A 200 -3.76 -16.79 -6.17
C ASP A 200 -2.37 -16.29 -6.62
N ASP A 201 -2.36 -15.36 -7.58
CA ASP A 201 -1.16 -14.73 -8.13
C ASP A 201 -0.45 -13.87 -7.08
N LEU A 202 -1.20 -13.03 -6.37
CA LEU A 202 -0.63 -12.08 -5.40
C LEU A 202 -1.03 -12.40 -3.97
N LEU A 203 -2.28 -12.77 -3.76
CA LEU A 203 -2.86 -12.96 -2.45
C LEU A 203 -3.22 -14.42 -2.25
N SER A 204 -3.93 -14.66 -1.17
CA SER A 204 -4.66 -15.89 -0.94
C SER A 204 -5.96 -15.48 -0.30
N GLU A 205 -6.95 -16.36 -0.28
CA GLU A 205 -8.19 -16.11 0.44
C GLU A 205 -7.91 -15.73 1.91
N LYS A 206 -6.95 -16.40 2.55
CA LYS A 206 -6.51 -16.09 3.94
C LYS A 206 -6.04 -14.65 4.06
N HIS A 207 -5.34 -14.12 3.05
CA HIS A 207 -4.86 -12.75 3.02
C HIS A 207 -6.01 -11.75 2.98
N VAL A 208 -6.96 -11.96 2.07
CA VAL A 208 -8.13 -11.08 1.93
C VAL A 208 -8.99 -11.11 3.20
N ARG A 209 -9.21 -12.28 3.79
CA ARG A 209 -9.94 -12.40 5.07
C ARG A 209 -9.27 -11.61 6.20
N ALA A 210 -7.93 -11.60 6.27
CA ALA A 210 -7.24 -10.79 7.27
C ALA A 210 -7.32 -9.29 6.99
N LEU A 211 -7.16 -8.87 5.73
CA LEU A 211 -7.37 -7.46 5.34
C LEU A 211 -8.75 -6.97 5.74
N ARG A 212 -9.79 -7.78 5.47
CA ARG A 212 -11.17 -7.51 5.89
C ARG A 212 -11.28 -7.35 7.40
N ARG A 213 -10.68 -8.28 8.16
CA ARG A 213 -10.72 -8.25 9.63
C ARG A 213 -9.99 -7.03 10.19
N MET A 214 -8.83 -6.66 9.64
CA MET A 214 -8.09 -5.48 10.07
C MET A 214 -8.87 -4.20 9.80
N LYS A 215 -9.53 -4.08 8.62
CA LYS A 215 -10.40 -2.94 8.32
C LYS A 215 -11.54 -2.81 9.34
N LEU A 216 -12.20 -3.92 9.68
CA LEU A 216 -13.28 -3.93 10.68
C LEU A 216 -12.78 -3.50 12.07
N LEU A 217 -11.64 -4.04 12.51
CA LEU A 217 -11.04 -3.67 13.80
C LEU A 217 -10.63 -2.20 13.84
N ALA A 218 -10.06 -1.66 12.76
CA ALA A 218 -9.70 -0.25 12.66
C ALA A 218 -10.94 0.65 12.78
N ALA A 219 -12.06 0.28 12.14
CA ALA A 219 -13.32 1.00 12.25
C ALA A 219 -13.90 0.97 13.68
N GLU A 220 -13.88 -0.19 14.34
CA GLU A 220 -14.32 -0.36 15.74
C GLU A 220 -13.49 0.50 16.71
N MET A 221 -12.17 0.53 16.54
CA MET A 221 -11.27 1.36 17.32
C MET A 221 -11.56 2.85 17.12
N ALA A 222 -11.77 3.28 15.86
CA ALA A 222 -12.06 4.67 15.55
C ALA A 222 -13.38 5.15 16.16
N ASP A 223 -14.44 4.33 16.14
CA ASP A 223 -15.74 4.64 16.76
C ASP A 223 -15.64 4.73 18.29
N THR A 224 -14.89 3.82 18.91
CA THR A 224 -14.66 3.83 20.36
C THR A 224 -13.97 5.12 20.81
N THR A 225 -12.91 5.55 20.10
CA THR A 225 -12.21 6.80 20.42
C THR A 225 -13.11 8.03 20.22
N LYS A 226 -13.92 8.07 19.15
CA LYS A 226 -14.89 9.16 18.92
C LYS A 226 -15.89 9.27 20.07
N LYS A 227 -16.39 8.14 20.58
CA LYS A 227 -17.30 8.10 21.73
C LYS A 227 -16.63 8.60 23.01
N VAL A 228 -15.38 8.20 23.27
CA VAL A 228 -14.60 8.66 24.43
C VAL A 228 -14.36 10.17 24.36
N LYS A 229 -13.95 10.69 23.20
CA LYS A 229 -13.73 12.13 22.99
C LYS A 229 -15.01 12.94 23.23
N ARG A 230 -16.14 12.53 22.64
CA ARG A 230 -17.44 13.19 22.88
C ARG A 230 -17.81 13.22 24.36
N ARG A 231 -17.66 12.10 25.08
CA ARG A 231 -17.94 12.06 26.53
C ARG A 231 -17.04 13.00 27.33
N ARG A 232 -15.77 13.15 26.92
CA ARG A 232 -14.83 14.07 27.57
C ARG A 232 -15.21 15.53 27.29
N ASP A 233 -15.55 15.85 26.05
CA ASP A 233 -15.95 17.21 25.64
C ASP A 233 -17.27 17.62 26.32
N ASP A 234 -18.25 16.70 26.39
CA ASP A 234 -19.52 16.89 27.11
C ASP A 234 -19.33 17.07 28.63
N ALA A 235 -18.33 16.39 29.21
CA ALA A 235 -18.00 16.56 30.62
C ALA A 235 -17.36 17.92 30.88
N TYR A 236 -16.48 18.37 29.98
CA TYR A 236 -15.84 19.68 30.04
C TYR A 236 -16.86 20.82 29.86
N SER A 237 -17.84 20.67 28.95
CA SER A 237 -18.87 21.69 28.71
C SER A 237 -19.91 21.80 29.83
N LYS A 238 -19.95 20.85 30.76
CA LYS A 238 -20.80 20.90 31.97
C LYS A 238 -20.11 21.54 33.16
N LEU A 239 -18.80 21.75 33.07
CA LEU A 239 -17.96 22.33 34.13
C LEU A 239 -17.68 23.83 33.90
N HIS A 240 -18.08 24.39 32.76
CA HIS A 240 -17.91 25.79 32.36
C HIS A 240 -19.20 26.34 31.77
#